data_AF-A0A349X0S8-F1
#
_entry.id   AF-A0A349X0S8-F1
#
_cell.length_a   1.000
_cell.length_b   1.000
_cell.length_c   1.000
_cell.angle_alpha   90.00
_cell.angle_beta   90.00
_cell.angle_gamma   90.00
#
_symmetry.space_group_name_H-M   'P 1'
#
loop_
_entity.id
_entity.type
_entity.pdbx_description
1 polymer ?
#
loop_
_entity_poly.entity_id
_entity_poly.type
_entity_poly.pdbx_seq_one_letter_code
_entity_poly.pdbx_strand_id
1 'polypeptide(L)'
;MPVPARKKSRSAVRRRRSHDHLTAQTIGLCQTCQAPLQQHRACKSCGMYKGHSVLDVSRQTRRTIKKAKTAPVHDDHTHDKDVVSAKPTLPKPKKKKAS
;
A
#
# COMPACT_ATOMS: atom_id res chain seq x y z
N MET A 1 30.19 5.64 -26.35
CA MET A 1 29.31 4.90 -25.40
C MET A 1 29.23 3.45 -25.86
N PRO A 2 29.46 2.44 -25.00
CA PRO A 2 29.32 1.05 -25.38
C PRO A 2 27.85 0.70 -25.61
N VAL A 3 27.55 0.12 -26.79
CA VAL A 3 26.19 -0.29 -27.20
C VAL A 3 26.09 -1.82 -27.10
N PRO A 4 24.99 -2.38 -26.60
CA PRO A 4 24.80 -3.83 -26.57
C PRO A 4 24.82 -4.40 -28.00
N ALA A 5 25.69 -5.38 -28.23
CA ALA A 5 25.83 -6.02 -29.54
C ALA A 5 24.55 -6.75 -30.02
N ARG A 6 23.72 -7.24 -29.08
CA ARG A 6 22.48 -7.98 -29.38
C ARG A 6 21.40 -7.75 -28.33
N LYS A 7 20.13 -7.96 -28.72
CA LYS A 7 18.98 -7.96 -27.81
C LYS A 7 19.08 -9.13 -26.82
N LYS A 8 18.87 -8.85 -25.53
CA LYS A 8 18.79 -9.90 -24.49
C LYS A 8 17.51 -10.73 -24.67
N SER A 9 17.63 -12.05 -24.53
CA SER A 9 16.48 -12.95 -24.59
C SER A 9 15.49 -12.68 -23.45
N ARG A 10 14.20 -13.00 -23.67
CA ARG A 10 13.15 -12.85 -22.64
C ARG A 10 13.49 -13.63 -21.36
N SER A 11 14.10 -14.82 -21.50
CA SER A 11 14.55 -15.66 -20.39
C SER A 11 15.65 -14.97 -19.56
N ALA A 12 16.66 -14.38 -20.22
CA ALA A 12 17.75 -13.67 -19.54
C ALA A 12 17.26 -12.42 -18.80
N VAL A 13 16.30 -11.69 -19.38
CA VAL A 13 15.67 -10.53 -18.72
C VAL A 13 14.85 -10.97 -17.50
N ARG A 14 14.03 -12.02 -17.64
CA ARG A 14 13.20 -12.54 -16.55
C ARG A 14 14.03 -13.10 -15.38
N ARG A 15 15.10 -13.85 -15.67
CA ARG A 15 16.02 -14.36 -14.65
C ARG A 15 16.75 -13.25 -13.91
N ARG A 16 17.06 -12.13 -14.58
CA ARG A 16 17.62 -10.96 -13.90
C ARG A 16 16.58 -10.35 -12.95
N ARG A 17 15.35 -10.14 -13.43
CA ARG A 17 14.26 -9.54 -12.66
C ARG A 17 13.69 -10.42 -11.56
N SER A 18 13.97 -11.72 -11.53
CA SER A 18 13.45 -12.61 -10.48
C SER A 18 14.01 -12.30 -9.10
N HIS A 19 15.13 -11.58 -9.02
CA HIS A 19 15.68 -11.13 -7.74
C HIS A 19 15.10 -9.77 -7.29
N ASP A 20 14.44 -9.03 -8.19
CA ASP A 20 13.87 -7.71 -7.93
C ASP A 20 12.50 -7.82 -7.24
N HIS A 21 12.46 -8.50 -6.09
CA HIS A 21 11.24 -8.68 -5.30
C HIS A 21 11.09 -7.55 -4.26
N LEU A 22 9.85 -7.09 -4.06
CA LEU A 22 9.54 -6.15 -3.00
C LEU A 22 9.38 -6.91 -1.68
N THR A 23 9.98 -6.40 -0.61
CA THR A 23 9.80 -6.93 0.74
C THR A 23 8.67 -6.20 1.44
N ALA A 24 7.82 -6.95 2.15
CA ALA A 24 6.76 -6.36 2.95
C ALA A 24 7.35 -5.64 4.17
N GLN A 25 6.83 -4.45 4.48
CA GLN A 25 7.22 -3.72 5.67
C GLN A 25 6.58 -4.32 6.92
N THR A 26 7.31 -4.32 8.03
CA THR A 26 6.79 -4.73 9.33
C THR A 26 5.89 -3.64 9.90
N ILE A 27 4.61 -3.97 10.09
CA ILE A 27 3.60 -3.06 10.64
C ILE A 27 3.11 -3.63 11.97
N GLY A 28 3.13 -2.81 13.02
CA GLY A 28 2.51 -3.10 14.31
C GLY A 28 1.27 -2.24 14.53
N LEU A 29 0.63 -2.39 15.69
CA LEU A 29 -0.48 -1.54 16.11
C LEU A 29 -0.02 -0.50 17.13
N CYS A 30 -0.57 0.70 17.04
CA CYS A 30 -0.37 1.75 18.05
C CYS A 30 -1.17 1.44 19.32
N GLN A 31 -0.55 1.55 20.50
CA GLN A 31 -1.21 1.25 21.78
C GLN A 31 -2.30 2.26 22.18
N THR A 32 -2.25 3.49 21.67
CA THR A 32 -3.19 4.55 22.07
C THR A 32 -4.39 4.70 21.13
N CYS A 33 -4.23 4.40 19.84
CA CYS A 33 -5.27 4.62 18.83
C CYS A 33 -5.47 3.46 17.86
N GLN A 34 -4.76 2.34 18.06
CA GLN A 34 -4.89 1.09 17.29
C GLN A 34 -4.66 1.24 15.76
N ALA A 35 -4.12 2.38 15.32
CA ALA A 35 -3.73 2.60 13.94
C ALA A 35 -2.46 1.79 13.58
N PRO A 36 -2.29 1.43 12.29
CA PRO A 36 -1.08 0.78 11.81
C PRO A 36 0.14 1.69 12.01
N LEU A 37 1.18 1.15 12.63
CA LEU A 37 2.38 1.86 13.03
C LEU A 37 3.64 1.15 12.51
N GLN A 38 4.55 1.93 11.94
CA GLN A 38 5.88 1.48 11.59
C GLN A 38 6.76 1.38 12.83
N GLN A 39 7.60 0.35 12.89
CA GLN A 39 8.56 0.19 13.99
C GLN A 39 9.48 1.42 14.10
N HIS A 40 9.79 1.82 15.34
CA HIS A 40 10.63 2.98 15.69
C HIS A 40 10.17 4.36 15.17
N ARG A 41 8.91 4.51 14.74
CA ARG A 41 8.34 5.80 14.34
C ARG A 41 7.26 6.27 15.30
N ALA A 42 7.10 7.58 15.43
CA ALA A 42 5.94 8.18 16.09
C ALA A 42 4.67 7.91 15.27
N CYS A 43 3.54 7.80 15.97
CA CYS A 43 2.27 7.53 15.31
C CYS A 43 1.78 8.74 14.51
N LYS A 44 1.45 8.54 13.23
CA LYS A 44 1.00 9.62 12.34
C LYS A 44 -0.42 10.09 12.63
N SER A 45 -1.27 9.24 13.22
CA SER A 45 -2.65 9.59 13.56
C SER A 45 -2.74 10.35 14.88
N CYS A 46 -2.08 9.86 15.94
CA CYS A 46 -2.18 10.44 17.28
C CYS A 46 -0.94 11.23 17.75
N GLY A 47 0.17 11.21 17.01
CA GLY A 47 1.39 11.96 17.36
C GLY A 47 2.18 11.42 18.56
N MET A 48 1.77 10.27 19.10
CA MET A 48 2.35 9.67 20.30
C MET A 48 3.53 8.73 19.94
N TYR A 49 4.57 8.75 20.77
CA TYR A 49 5.66 7.76 20.78
C TYR A 49 6.04 7.44 22.22
N LYS A 50 6.01 6.15 22.59
CA LYS A 50 6.36 5.66 23.94
C LYS A 50 5.68 6.43 25.08
N GLY A 51 4.42 6.82 24.92
CA GLY A 51 3.64 7.54 25.95
C GLY A 51 3.86 9.05 25.98
N HIS A 52 4.73 9.60 25.14
CA HIS A 52 4.96 11.05 25.03
C HIS A 52 4.37 11.62 23.74
N SER A 53 3.81 12.83 23.84
CA SER A 53 3.36 13.63 22.69
C SER A 53 4.58 14.23 22.00
N VAL A 54 4.96 13.67 20.86
CA VAL A 54 6.12 14.15 20.09
C VAL A 54 5.69 15.13 19.00
N LEU A 55 4.43 15.05 18.55
CA LEU A 55 3.89 15.89 17.49
C LEU A 55 2.60 16.58 17.93
N ASP A 56 2.55 17.91 17.79
CA ASP A 56 1.31 18.69 17.88
C ASP A 56 0.48 18.52 16.59
N VAL A 57 -0.24 17.39 16.49
CA VAL A 57 -0.97 17.02 15.27
C VAL A 57 -2.29 17.80 15.11
N SER A 58 -2.70 18.62 16.08
CA SER A 58 -4.01 19.31 16.14
C SER A 58 -4.27 20.22 14.94
N ARG A 59 -3.26 20.96 14.47
CA ARG A 59 -3.39 21.88 13.32
C ARG A 59 -3.27 21.14 11.98
N GLN A 60 -2.54 20.04 11.95
CA GLN A 60 -2.25 19.29 10.72
C GLN A 60 -3.43 18.38 10.34
N THR A 61 -4.06 17.71 11.30
CA THR A 61 -5.29 16.91 11.07
C THR A 61 -6.44 17.76 10.52
N ARG A 62 -6.65 18.97 11.04
CA ARG A 62 -7.67 19.91 10.53
C ARG A 62 -7.45 20.27 9.06
N ARG A 63 -6.19 20.44 8.63
CA ARG A 63 -5.84 20.79 7.25
C ARG A 63 -6.05 19.62 6.30
N THR A 64 -5.69 18.40 6.69
CA THR A 64 -5.88 17.21 5.86
C THR A 64 -7.36 16.84 5.72
N ILE A 65 -8.16 16.99 6.79
CA ILE A 65 -9.62 16.81 6.72
C ILE A 65 -10.26 17.82 5.76
N LYS A 66 -9.88 19.10 5.82
CA LYS A 66 -10.35 20.12 4.87
C LYS A 66 -9.99 19.75 3.44
N LYS A 67 -8.74 19.32 3.21
CA LYS A 67 -8.25 18.96 1.88
C LYS A 67 -8.91 17.69 1.30
N ALA A 68 -9.21 16.70 2.13
CA ALA A 68 -9.93 15.50 1.72
C ALA A 68 -11.38 15.79 1.32
N LYS A 69 -12.03 16.79 1.94
CA LYS A 69 -13.39 17.22 1.57
C LYS A 69 -13.47 18.01 0.27
N THR A 70 -12.37 18.63 -0.18
CA THR A 70 -12.29 19.43 -1.41
C THR A 70 -11.50 18.73 -2.51
N ALA A 71 -11.51 17.39 -2.54
CA ALA A 71 -11.03 16.68 -3.72
C ALA A 71 -12.08 16.89 -4.83
N PRO A 72 -11.72 17.41 -6.02
CA PRO A 72 -12.64 17.42 -7.14
C PRO A 72 -12.94 15.97 -7.51
N VAL A 73 -14.21 15.60 -7.40
CA VAL A 73 -14.73 14.39 -8.04
C VAL A 73 -14.53 14.64 -9.54
N HIS A 74 -13.65 13.90 -10.18
CA HIS A 74 -13.62 13.89 -11.64
C HIS A 74 -14.86 13.08 -12.05
N ASP A 75 -15.91 13.78 -12.44
CA ASP A 75 -17.08 13.15 -13.04
C ASP A 75 -16.65 12.54 -14.39
N ASP A 76 -16.28 11.27 -14.36
CA ASP A 76 -16.01 10.49 -15.56
C ASP A 76 -17.31 10.44 -16.38
N HIS A 77 -17.33 11.16 -17.50
CA HIS A 77 -18.36 11.00 -18.53
C HIS A 77 -18.24 9.58 -19.09
N THR A 78 -19.09 8.68 -18.60
CA THR A 78 -19.21 7.29 -19.05
C THR A 78 -19.87 7.25 -20.42
N HIS A 79 -19.21 6.62 -21.40
CA HIS A 79 -19.88 6.07 -22.57
C HIS A 79 -19.83 4.55 -22.53
N ASP A 80 -21.03 4.03 -22.28
CA ASP A 80 -21.53 2.67 -22.32
C ASP A 80 -20.81 1.71 -23.29
N LYS A 81 -20.34 0.55 -22.77
CA LYS A 81 -20.39 -0.78 -23.41
C LYS A 81 -20.21 -1.89 -22.34
N ASP A 82 -21.35 -2.41 -21.89
CA ASP A 82 -21.62 -3.85 -21.65
C ASP A 82 -20.89 -4.62 -20.52
N VAL A 83 -21.57 -4.68 -19.36
CA VAL A 83 -21.89 -5.86 -18.51
C VAL A 83 -21.02 -7.14 -18.66
N VAL A 84 -20.36 -7.58 -17.58
CA VAL A 84 -20.63 -8.85 -16.83
C VAL A 84 -19.93 -8.79 -15.47
N SER A 85 -20.73 -8.81 -14.41
CA SER A 85 -20.31 -9.02 -13.02
C SER A 85 -19.78 -10.44 -12.79
N ALA A 86 -18.45 -10.63 -12.84
CA ALA A 86 -17.82 -11.81 -12.29
C ALA A 86 -17.37 -11.52 -10.84
N LYS A 87 -18.11 -12.05 -9.86
CA LYS A 87 -17.73 -12.05 -8.44
C LYS A 87 -16.32 -12.65 -8.28
N PRO A 88 -15.40 -12.00 -7.56
CA PRO A 88 -14.14 -12.64 -7.18
C PRO A 88 -14.43 -13.81 -6.24
N THR A 89 -14.16 -15.04 -6.69
CA THR A 89 -14.17 -16.22 -5.85
C THR A 89 -12.96 -16.16 -4.90
N LEU A 90 -13.23 -16.03 -3.61
CA LEU A 90 -12.19 -16.14 -2.57
C LEU A 90 -11.56 -17.55 -2.62
N PRO A 91 -10.21 -17.68 -2.60
CA PRO A 91 -9.56 -18.98 -2.52
C PRO A 91 -9.81 -19.62 -1.15
N LYS A 92 -10.34 -20.85 -1.14
CA LYS A 92 -10.56 -21.65 0.07
C LYS A 92 -9.22 -21.90 0.81
N PRO A 93 -9.17 -21.80 2.16
CA PRO A 93 -7.98 -22.15 2.92
C PRO A 93 -7.66 -23.64 2.77
N LYS A 94 -6.42 -23.98 2.39
CA LYS A 94 -5.94 -25.36 2.35
C LYS A 94 -5.97 -25.93 3.77
N LYS A 95 -6.81 -26.95 4.00
CA LYS A 95 -6.79 -27.74 5.25
C LYS A 95 -5.39 -28.32 5.44
N LYS A 96 -4.76 -28.03 6.58
CA LYS A 96 -3.57 -28.74 7.07
C LYS A 96 -3.93 -30.22 7.14
N LYS A 97 -3.26 -31.09 6.38
CA LYS A 97 -3.28 -32.52 6.66
C LYS A 97 -2.35 -32.72 7.87
N ALA A 98 -2.94 -33.15 8.97
CA ALA A 98 -2.22 -33.80 10.04
C ALA A 98 -1.78 -35.18 9.54
N SER A 99 -0.48 -35.44 9.57
CA SER A 99 0.17 -36.75 9.63
C SER A 99 1.61 -36.49 10.06
#